data_AF-A0A382YPD2-F1
#
_entry.id   AF-A0A382YPD2-F1
#
_cell.length_a   1.000
_cell.length_b   1.000
_cell.length_c   1.000
_cell.angle_alpha   90.00
_cell.angle_beta   90.00
_cell.angle_gamma   90.00
#
_symmetry.space_group_name_H-M   'P 1'
#
loop_
_entity.id
_entity.type
_entity.pdbx_description
1 polymer ?
#
loop_
_entity_poly.entity_id
_entity_poly.type
_entity_poly.pdbx_seq_one_letter_code
_entity_poly.pdbx_strand_id
1 'polypeptide(L)' 'VTEPLLQSLGISYRKLSDPSTVAHEVQQAQTLAESSLRPVALLLTRDLMWEE' A
#
# COMPACT_ATOMS: atom_id res chain seq x y z
N VAL A 1 5.49 13.58 4.11
CA VAL A 1 4.29 14.33 3.62
C VAL A 1 3.17 13.42 3.12
N THR A 2 3.49 12.28 2.51
CA THR A 2 2.50 11.36 1.92
C THR A 2 1.48 10.80 2.90
N GLU A 3 1.90 10.29 4.06
CA GLU A 3 0.97 9.66 5.02
C GLU A 3 -0.07 10.63 5.60
N PRO A 4 0.29 11.83 6.09
CA PRO A 4 -0.71 12.80 6.53
C PRO A 4 -1.72 13.18 5.43
N LEU A 5 -1.28 13.25 4.17
CA LEU A 5 -2.17 13.55 3.05
C LEU A 5 -3.16 12.40 2.81
N LEU A 6 -2.69 11.15 2.78
CA LEU A 6 -3.56 9.98 2.61
C LEU A 6 -4.60 9.88 3.74
N GLN A 7 -4.19 10.15 4.98
CA GLN A 7 -5.10 10.21 6.13
C GLN A 7 -6.16 11.32 5.96
N SER A 8 -5.75 12.52 5.55
CA SER A 8 -6.68 13.64 5.33
C SER A 8 -7.72 13.36 4.24
N LEU A 9 -7.37 12.54 3.25
CA LEU A 9 -8.24 12.10 2.16
C LEU A 9 -9.06 10.86 2.51
N GLY A 10 -8.87 10.28 3.71
CA GLY A 10 -9.54 9.04 4.12
C GLY A 10 -9.12 7.82 3.29
N ILE A 11 -7.93 7.85 2.70
CA ILE A 11 -7.38 6.77 1.88
C ILE A 11 -6.68 5.78 2.80
N SER A 12 -7.20 4.55 2.85
CA SER A 12 -6.52 3.45 3.54
C SER A 12 -5.15 3.21 2.92
N TYR A 13 -4.12 3.10 3.76
CA TYR A 13 -2.77 2.82 3.28
C TYR A 13 -2.05 1.75 4.10
N ARG A 14 -1.14 1.03 3.45
CA ARG A 14 -0.21 0.09 4.10
C ARG A 14 1.22 0.36 3.67
N LYS A 15 2.16 0.14 4.58
CA LYS A 15 3.60 0.17 4.28
C LYS A 15 4.09 -1.23 4.00
N LEU A 16 4.88 -1.38 2.94
CA LEU A 16 5.50 -2.65 2.56
C LEU A 16 7.01 -2.54 2.73
N SER A 17 7.58 -3.46 3.49
CA SER A 17 9.02 -3.55 3.77
C SER A 17 9.62 -4.93 3.51
N ASP A 18 8.80 -5.96 3.36
CA ASP A 18 9.24 -7.31 3.05
C ASP A 18 8.88 -7.68 1.59
N PRO A 19 9.89 -7.85 0.70
CA PRO A 19 9.69 -8.26 -0.68
C PRO A 19 8.86 -9.53 -0.84
N SER A 20 8.98 -10.49 0.10
CA SER A 20 8.28 -11.79 0.03
C SER A 20 6.76 -11.66 0.17
N THR A 21 6.30 -10.56 0.77
CA THR A 21 4.87 -10.30 1.04
C THR A 21 4.20 -9.40 0.01
N VAL A 22 4.97 -8.75 -0.88
CA VAL A 22 4.47 -7.71 -1.80
C VAL A 22 3.33 -8.21 -2.67
N ALA A 23 3.51 -9.37 -3.30
CA ALA A 23 2.51 -9.92 -4.22
C ALA A 23 1.17 -10.17 -3.51
N HIS A 24 1.23 -10.71 -2.29
CA HIS A 24 0.04 -10.94 -1.46
C HIS A 24 -0.63 -9.63 -1.05
N GLU A 25 0.14 -8.66 -0.56
CA GLU A 25 -0.40 -7.37 -0.12
C GLU A 25 -1.01 -6.56 -1.27
N VAL A 26 -0.43 -6.65 -2.47
CA VAL A 26 -1.00 -6.04 -3.68
C VAL A 26 -2.36 -6.67 -4.02
N GLN A 27 -2.47 -8.00 -3.99
CA GLN A 27 -3.74 -8.69 -4.23
C GLN A 27 -4.81 -8.28 -3.21
N GLN A 28 -4.47 -8.25 -1.93
CA GLN A 28 -5.38 -7.84 -0.86
C GLN A 28 -5.84 -6.39 -1.02
N ALA A 29 -4.92 -5.48 -1.37
CA ALA A 29 -5.26 -4.08 -1.60
C ALA A 29 -6.19 -3.89 -2.81
N GLN A 30 -5.99 -4.65 -3.88
CA GLN A 30 -6.89 -4.64 -5.05
C GLN A 30 -8.29 -5.13 -4.67
N THR A 31 -8.40 -6.28 -3.99
CA THR A 31 -9.69 -6.79 -3.51
C THR A 31 -10.40 -5.80 -2.59
N LEU A 32 -9.67 -5.12 -1.69
CA LEU A 32 -10.23 -4.08 -0.83
C LEU A 32 -10.72 -2.88 -1.64
N ALA A 33 -9.94 -2.40 -2.61
CA ALA A 33 -10.31 -1.28 -3.45
C ALA A 33 -11.58 -1.59 -4.27
N GLU A 34 -11.66 -2.78 -4.86
CA GLU A 34 -12.80 -3.23 -5.66
C GLU A 34 -14.06 -3.43 -4.81
N SER A 35 -13.94 -4.07 -3.64
CA SER A 35 -15.09 -4.33 -2.77
C SER A 35 -15.63 -3.08 -2.09
N SER A 36 -14.75 -2.14 -1.71
CA SER A 36 -15.14 -0.91 -1.03
C SER A 36 -15.46 0.24 -1.98
N LEU A 37 -15.14 0.10 -3.27
CA LEU A 37 -15.20 1.16 -4.28
C LEU A 37 -14.48 2.45 -3.83
N ARG A 38 -13.34 2.29 -3.16
CA ARG A 38 -12.53 3.39 -2.63
C ARG A 38 -11.05 3.18 -2.96
N PRO A 39 -10.28 4.28 -3.10
CA PRO A 39 -8.84 4.18 -3.28
C PRO A 39 -8.14 3.57 -2.05
N VAL A 40 -7.12 2.76 -2.33
CA VAL A 40 -6.20 2.16 -1.35
C VAL A 40 -4.77 2.43 -1.81
N ALA A 41 -3.89 2.82 -0.89
CA ALA A 41 -2.49 3.12 -1.19
C ALA A 41 -1.52 2.09 -0.60
N LEU A 42 -0.51 1.70 -1.37
CA LEU A 42 0.61 0.89 -0.91
C LEU A 42 1.89 1.73 -0.96
N LEU A 43 2.55 1.86 0.19
CA LEU A 43 3.77 2.63 0.36
C LEU A 43 4.96 1.69 0.40
N LEU A 44 5.71 1.62 -0.69
CA LEU A 44 6.96 0.87 -0.76
C LEU A 44 8.01 1.60 0.07
N THR A 45 8.62 0.90 1.02
CA THR A 45 9.72 1.44 1.80
C THR A 45 11.05 1.20 1.08
N ARG A 46 12.10 1.92 1.51
CA ARG A 46 13.43 1.82 0.91
C ARG A 46 13.98 0.39 0.93
N ASP A 47 13.71 -0.35 1.99
CA ASP A 47 14.18 -1.72 2.18
C ASP A 47 13.67 -2.68 1.09
N LEU A 48 12.54 -2.31 0.47
CA LEU A 48 11.89 -3.08 -0.59
C LEU A 48 12.32 -2.67 -2.00
N MET A 49 12.87 -1.46 -2.14
CA MET A 49 13.31 -0.91 -3.43
C MET A 49 14.77 -1.26 -3.76
N TRP A 50 15.48 -1.93 -2.85
CA TRP A 50 16.83 -2.38 -3.12
C TRP A 50 16.80 -3.74 -3.83
N GLU A 51 17.18 -3.75 -5.10
CA GLU A 51 17.56 -4.97 -5.82
C GLU A 51 19.05 -5.22 -5.52
N GLU A 52 19.42 -6.43 -5.07
CA GLU A 52 20.84 -6.84 -4.94
C GLU A 52 21.56 -6.87 -6.29
#